data_AF-A0A4Q9GQ96-F1
#
_entry.id   AF-A0A4Q9GQ96-F1
#
_cell.length_a   1.000
_cell.length_b   1.000
_cell.length_c   1.000
_cell.angle_alpha   90.00
_cell.angle_beta   90.00
_cell.angle_gamma   90.00
#
_symmetry.space_group_name_H-M   'P 1'
#
loop_
_entity.id
_entity.type
_entity.pdbx_description
1 polymer ?
#
loop_
_entity_poly.entity_id
_entity_poly.type
_entity_poly.pdbx_seq_one_letter_code
_entity_poly.pdbx_strand_id
1 'polypeptide(L)'
;MARSTTLTAALVALLALTACTSPPPAPAETPERAVSAPEPVVVPVGEVARGELVSPDGSTSGSITVNFDGDGYFARLEDYETTYTGALSLGFTDELLAPGDCAYEKYQTAFALGSPWPDGEMRLEYADPSFFDTAVVIYYPTGSPIAGECWEKGAAWAELEWDLPDERPWLTVTDGGVLEGAQGEVALTGSGEPLSYWTATGDQLSQIAQRFGITVADLVYLNPGRRLSLDPTMAYAEETLNLSKDARRDIPQQ
;
A
#
# COMPACT_ATOMS: atom_id res chain seq x y z
N MET A 1 -80.73 17.15 -9.81
CA MET A 1 -81.29 17.20 -11.18
C MET A 1 -81.10 18.60 -11.73
N ALA A 2 -80.19 18.79 -12.68
CA ALA A 2 -80.20 19.89 -13.65
C ALA A 2 -79.17 19.58 -14.74
N ARG A 3 -79.66 19.29 -15.95
CA ARG A 3 -78.88 19.30 -17.19
C ARG A 3 -78.90 20.74 -17.73
N SER A 4 -77.75 21.22 -18.19
CA SER A 4 -77.54 22.32 -19.16
C SER A 4 -76.04 22.58 -19.19
N THR A 5 -75.33 22.82 -20.28
CA THR A 5 -75.65 22.98 -21.71
C THR A 5 -74.29 22.91 -22.41
N THR A 6 -74.20 22.18 -23.52
CA THR A 6 -73.05 22.19 -24.43
C THR A 6 -72.90 23.54 -25.13
N LEU A 7 -71.70 24.10 -25.13
CA LEU A 7 -71.27 25.09 -26.13
C LEU A 7 -69.96 24.60 -26.76
N THR A 8 -70.03 24.31 -28.05
CA THR A 8 -68.92 23.93 -28.91
C THR A 8 -68.26 25.20 -29.43
N ALA A 9 -66.96 25.37 -29.19
CA ALA A 9 -66.14 26.37 -29.86
C ALA A 9 -64.89 25.68 -30.41
N ALA A 10 -64.63 25.88 -31.70
CA ALA A 10 -63.60 25.22 -32.48
C ALA A 10 -62.30 26.02 -32.54
N LEU A 11 -61.19 25.27 -32.62
CA LEU A 11 -59.93 25.54 -33.33
C LEU A 11 -58.99 26.64 -32.79
N VAL A 12 -57.75 26.25 -32.42
CA VAL A 12 -56.50 26.58 -33.14
C VAL A 12 -55.43 25.55 -32.72
N ALA A 13 -54.86 24.81 -33.68
CA ALA A 13 -53.70 23.96 -33.46
C ALA A 13 -52.42 24.77 -33.75
N LEU A 14 -51.59 25.01 -32.73
CA LEU A 14 -50.23 25.52 -32.90
C LEU A 14 -49.29 24.32 -33.15
N LEU A 15 -48.75 24.22 -34.37
CA LEU A 15 -47.62 23.35 -34.68
C LEU A 15 -46.33 24.00 -34.15
N ALA A 16 -45.80 23.48 -33.05
CA ALA A 16 -44.45 23.80 -32.60
C ALA A 16 -43.45 22.95 -33.38
N LEU A 17 -42.67 23.58 -34.26
CA LEU A 17 -41.49 22.98 -34.89
C LEU A 17 -40.38 22.90 -33.84
N THR A 18 -40.23 21.74 -33.20
CA THR A 18 -39.06 21.44 -32.37
C THR A 18 -37.86 21.19 -33.28
N ALA A 19 -37.01 22.20 -33.45
CA ALA A 19 -35.68 22.01 -33.99
C ALA A 19 -34.87 21.16 -32.99
N CYS A 20 -34.53 19.93 -33.37
CA CYS A 20 -33.59 19.09 -32.63
C CYS A 20 -32.19 19.70 -32.75
N THR A 21 -31.80 20.53 -31.78
CA THR A 21 -30.40 20.91 -31.60
C THR A 21 -29.70 19.73 -30.96
N SER A 22 -28.89 19.00 -31.73
CA SER A 22 -28.05 17.94 -31.17
C SER A 22 -27.09 18.55 -30.13
N PRO A 23 -26.90 17.91 -28.96
CA PRO A 23 -25.89 18.35 -28.00
C PRO A 23 -24.49 18.29 -28.64
N PRO A 24 -23.58 19.19 -28.24
CA PRO A 24 -22.20 19.18 -28.75
C PRO A 24 -21.56 17.81 -28.48
N PRO A 25 -20.70 17.32 -29.41
CA PRO A 25 -19.99 16.06 -29.20
C PRO A 25 -19.18 16.15 -27.90
N ALA A 26 -19.25 15.10 -27.09
CA ALA A 26 -18.41 14.97 -25.91
C ALA A 26 -16.93 15.17 -26.31
N PRO A 27 -16.10 15.81 -25.47
CA PRO A 27 -14.66 15.85 -25.69
C PRO A 27 -14.17 14.43 -25.93
N ALA A 28 -13.44 14.23 -27.03
CA ALA A 28 -12.80 12.94 -27.27
C ALA A 28 -11.82 12.70 -26.11
N GLU A 29 -12.10 11.68 -25.30
CA GLU A 29 -11.10 11.15 -24.38
C GLU A 29 -9.89 10.76 -25.23
N THR A 30 -8.79 11.47 -25.07
CA THR A 30 -7.49 11.04 -25.59
C THR A 30 -7.28 9.63 -25.06
N PRO A 31 -7.09 8.61 -25.91
CA PRO A 31 -6.94 7.25 -25.43
C PRO A 31 -5.73 7.22 -24.49
N GLU A 32 -6.02 7.03 -23.21
CA GLU A 32 -5.03 6.83 -22.17
C GLU A 32 -4.16 5.68 -22.66
N ARG A 33 -2.87 5.96 -22.89
CA ARG A 33 -1.95 4.95 -23.38
C ARG A 33 -1.77 3.94 -22.25
N ALA A 34 -2.56 2.88 -22.26
CA ALA A 34 -2.43 1.79 -21.31
C ALA A 34 -1.05 1.16 -21.49
N VAL A 35 -0.14 1.45 -20.57
CA VAL A 35 1.09 0.68 -20.39
C VAL A 35 0.62 -0.69 -19.91
N SER A 36 0.83 -1.73 -20.73
CA SER A 36 0.56 -3.11 -20.30
C SER A 36 1.80 -3.63 -19.59
N ALA A 37 1.64 -4.12 -18.36
CA ALA A 37 2.72 -4.78 -17.65
C ALA A 37 3.02 -6.14 -18.30
N PRO A 38 4.30 -6.56 -18.37
CA PRO A 38 4.69 -7.94 -18.66
C PRO A 38 4.12 -8.93 -17.63
N GLU A 39 4.20 -10.23 -17.93
CA GLU A 39 3.82 -11.27 -16.97
C GLU A 39 4.73 -11.24 -15.72
N PRO A 40 4.17 -11.44 -14.50
CA PRO A 40 4.93 -11.52 -13.26
C PRO A 40 6.03 -12.58 -13.28
N VAL A 41 7.17 -12.28 -12.66
CA VAL A 41 8.21 -13.28 -12.42
C VAL A 41 7.64 -14.36 -11.49
N VAL A 42 7.96 -15.62 -11.80
CA VAL A 42 7.53 -16.76 -10.98
C VAL A 42 8.38 -16.82 -9.72
N VAL A 43 7.76 -16.61 -8.56
CA VAL A 43 8.38 -16.80 -7.24
C VAL A 43 8.39 -18.30 -6.91
N PRO A 44 9.54 -18.90 -6.57
CA PRO A 44 9.60 -20.29 -6.14
C PRO A 44 8.81 -20.52 -4.85
N VAL A 45 8.06 -21.61 -4.78
CA VAL A 45 7.41 -22.06 -3.54
C VAL A 45 8.48 -22.47 -2.52
N GLY A 46 8.36 -21.99 -1.28
CA GLY A 46 9.30 -22.29 -0.19
C GLY A 46 9.63 -21.07 0.67
N GLU A 47 10.69 -21.19 1.48
CA GLU A 47 11.21 -20.10 2.31
C GLU A 47 11.77 -19.00 1.41
N VAL A 48 11.34 -17.76 1.64
CA VAL A 48 11.73 -16.57 0.90
C VAL A 48 12.28 -15.46 1.82
N ALA A 49 12.18 -15.64 3.13
CA ALA A 49 12.86 -14.79 4.10
C ALA A 49 13.11 -15.51 5.42
N ARG A 50 14.11 -15.02 6.15
CA ARG A 50 14.42 -15.46 7.51
C ARG A 50 14.96 -14.30 8.35
N GLY A 51 14.72 -14.36 9.65
CA GLY A 51 15.42 -13.53 10.63
C GLY A 51 15.56 -14.23 11.98
N GLU A 52 16.67 -14.00 12.68
CA GLU A 52 16.89 -14.53 14.03
C GLU A 52 16.39 -13.53 15.08
N LEU A 53 15.64 -14.00 16.09
CA LEU A 53 15.14 -13.11 17.13
C LEU A 53 16.25 -12.74 18.11
N VAL A 54 16.52 -11.45 18.22
CA VAL A 54 17.45 -10.87 19.19
C VAL A 54 16.66 -10.22 20.31
N SER A 55 16.79 -10.77 21.52
CA SER A 55 16.19 -10.23 22.74
C SER A 55 17.27 -9.65 23.66
N PRO A 56 17.25 -8.33 23.96
CA PRO A 56 18.25 -7.69 24.81
C PRO A 56 18.34 -8.26 26.23
N ASP A 57 17.23 -8.77 26.76
CA ASP A 57 17.15 -9.37 28.10
C ASP A 57 17.19 -10.91 28.08
N GLY A 58 17.31 -11.51 26.88
CA GLY A 58 17.32 -12.96 26.69
C GLY A 58 16.00 -13.65 27.02
N SER A 59 14.91 -12.90 27.19
CA SER A 59 13.61 -13.44 27.60
C SER A 59 12.84 -14.07 26.45
N THR A 60 13.26 -13.84 25.21
CA THR A 60 12.62 -14.34 23.99
C THR A 60 13.68 -14.89 23.04
N SER A 61 13.41 -16.05 22.43
CA SER A 61 14.28 -16.71 21.46
C SER A 61 13.47 -17.36 20.34
N GLY A 62 14.16 -17.77 19.28
CA GLY A 62 13.57 -18.40 18.09
C GLY A 62 13.99 -17.65 16.83
N SER A 63 13.35 -17.99 15.72
CA SER A 63 13.52 -17.30 14.45
C SER A 63 12.17 -17.04 13.80
N ILE A 64 12.17 -16.16 12.81
CA ILE A 64 11.04 -15.94 11.92
C ILE A 64 11.42 -16.44 10.53
N THR A 65 10.47 -17.10 9.87
CA THR A 65 10.55 -17.44 8.44
C THR A 65 9.36 -16.82 7.72
N VAL A 66 9.55 -16.50 6.44
CA VAL A 66 8.46 -16.16 5.52
C VAL A 66 8.51 -17.15 4.38
N ASN A 67 7.38 -17.80 4.12
CA ASN A 67 7.24 -18.77 3.03
C ASN A 67 6.25 -18.27 1.99
N PHE A 68 6.52 -18.59 0.72
CA PHE A 68 5.58 -18.44 -0.38
C PHE A 68 5.00 -19.82 -0.73
N ASP A 69 3.67 -19.97 -0.76
CA ASP A 69 3.01 -21.24 -1.05
C ASP A 69 2.50 -21.37 -2.51
N GLY A 70 2.63 -20.30 -3.30
CA GLY A 70 2.07 -20.18 -4.64
C GLY A 70 0.91 -19.19 -4.72
N ASP A 71 0.21 -18.94 -3.61
CA ASP A 71 -0.97 -18.08 -3.50
C ASP A 71 -0.72 -16.85 -2.59
N GLY A 72 0.28 -16.91 -1.71
CA GLY A 72 0.72 -15.74 -0.95
C GLY A 72 1.85 -16.02 0.03
N TYR A 73 2.13 -15.01 0.84
CA TYR A 73 3.23 -15.01 1.78
C TYR A 73 2.73 -15.28 3.20
N PHE A 74 3.42 -16.18 3.90
CA PHE A 74 3.07 -16.62 5.24
C PHE A 74 4.27 -16.54 6.16
N ALA A 75 4.17 -15.71 7.19
CA ALA A 75 5.18 -15.57 8.22
C ALA A 75 4.95 -16.55 9.37
N ARG A 76 6.02 -17.12 9.90
CA ARG A 76 5.97 -18.13 10.96
C ARG A 76 7.11 -17.94 11.94
N LEU A 77 6.81 -18.18 13.21
CA LEU A 77 7.81 -18.26 14.28
C LEU A 77 8.27 -19.70 14.45
N GLU A 78 9.57 -19.93 14.38
CA GLU A 78 10.21 -21.23 14.58
C GLU A 78 10.97 -21.27 15.90
N ASP A 79 10.89 -22.42 16.60
CA ASP A 79 11.52 -22.64 17.91
C ASP A 79 11.32 -21.48 18.89
N TYR A 80 10.15 -20.85 18.82
CA TYR A 80 9.83 -19.64 19.57
C TYR A 80 9.53 -19.94 21.03
N GLU A 81 10.33 -19.34 21.92
CA GLU A 81 10.13 -19.40 23.35
C GLU A 81 10.18 -17.99 23.93
N THR A 82 9.33 -17.71 24.92
CA THR A 82 9.36 -16.44 25.64
C THR A 82 8.94 -16.60 27.10
N THR A 83 9.52 -15.79 27.97
CA THR A 83 9.13 -15.69 29.39
C THR A 83 8.11 -14.58 29.65
N TYR A 84 7.78 -13.77 28.64
CA TYR A 84 6.73 -12.76 28.72
C TYR A 84 5.35 -13.43 28.83
N THR A 85 4.57 -13.04 29.84
CA THR A 85 3.27 -13.68 30.15
C THR A 85 2.04 -12.83 29.79
N GLY A 86 2.25 -11.62 29.26
CA GLY A 86 1.17 -10.72 28.83
C GLY A 86 0.80 -10.89 27.36
N ALA A 87 0.02 -9.95 26.83
CA ALA A 87 -0.32 -9.96 25.42
C ALA A 87 0.92 -9.65 24.57
N LEU A 88 1.11 -10.45 23.53
CA LEU A 88 2.21 -10.30 22.58
C LEU A 88 1.61 -10.12 21.19
N SER A 89 2.35 -9.45 20.31
CA SER A 89 2.06 -9.40 18.88
C SER A 89 3.35 -9.59 18.09
N LEU A 90 3.24 -10.04 16.85
CA LEU A 90 4.31 -9.99 15.86
C LEU A 90 3.99 -8.89 14.86
N GLY A 91 4.80 -7.83 14.87
CA GLY A 91 4.73 -6.70 13.95
C GLY A 91 5.80 -6.76 12.87
N PHE A 92 5.52 -6.13 11.73
CA PHE A 92 6.48 -5.95 10.63
C PHE A 92 6.63 -4.47 10.33
N THR A 93 7.88 -4.04 10.16
CA THR A 93 8.27 -2.66 9.86
C THR A 93 9.17 -2.59 8.63
N ASP A 94 9.02 -1.52 7.85
CA ASP A 94 9.96 -1.11 6.79
C ASP A 94 11.15 -0.31 7.34
N GLU A 95 11.22 -0.07 8.66
CA GLU A 95 12.38 0.48 9.32
C GLU A 95 13.33 -0.64 9.78
N LEU A 96 14.63 -0.42 9.63
CA LEU A 96 15.63 -1.22 10.31
C LEU A 96 15.72 -0.82 11.80
N LEU A 97 15.15 -1.65 12.68
CA LEU A 97 15.12 -1.41 14.12
C LEU A 97 16.20 -2.20 14.85
N ALA A 98 16.95 -1.52 15.71
CA ALA A 98 17.93 -2.18 16.57
C ALA A 98 17.26 -2.84 17.80
N PRO A 99 17.83 -3.91 18.35
CA PRO A 99 17.34 -4.51 19.58
C PRO A 99 17.27 -3.49 20.73
N GLY A 100 16.07 -3.28 21.27
CA GLY A 100 15.79 -2.27 22.29
C GLY A 100 15.06 -1.02 21.79
N ASP A 101 14.97 -0.82 20.47
CA ASP A 101 14.23 0.30 19.89
C ASP A 101 12.73 0.19 20.14
N CYS A 102 12.08 1.32 20.39
CA CYS A 102 10.64 1.33 20.59
C CYS A 102 9.89 0.94 19.32
N ALA A 103 8.93 0.02 19.42
CA ALA A 103 8.11 -0.39 18.28
C ALA A 103 6.87 0.49 18.06
N TYR A 104 6.62 1.44 18.97
CA TYR A 104 5.42 2.27 18.95
C TYR A 104 5.29 3.07 17.66
N GLU A 105 4.16 2.92 16.97
CA GLU A 105 3.82 3.58 15.68
C GLU A 105 4.76 3.22 14.51
N LYS A 106 5.64 2.23 14.67
CA LYS A 106 6.66 1.89 13.66
C LYS A 106 6.30 0.74 12.72
N TYR A 107 5.25 -0.02 13.02
CA TYR A 107 4.87 -1.18 12.22
C TYR A 107 3.72 -0.88 11.26
N GLN A 108 3.76 -1.43 10.05
CA GLN A 108 2.67 -1.31 9.07
C GLN A 108 1.55 -2.31 9.37
N THR A 109 1.93 -3.50 9.84
CA THR A 109 1.00 -4.55 10.23
C THR A 109 1.49 -5.28 11.48
N ALA A 110 0.54 -5.78 12.28
CA ALA A 110 0.84 -6.62 13.43
C ALA A 110 -0.28 -7.63 13.67
N PHE A 111 0.11 -8.80 14.17
CA PHE A 111 -0.79 -9.90 14.48
C PHE A 111 -0.62 -10.25 15.94
N ALA A 112 -1.70 -10.44 16.68
CA ALA A 112 -1.60 -10.88 18.07
C ALA A 112 -0.90 -12.26 18.17
N LEU A 113 -0.45 -12.61 19.37
CA LEU A 113 0.06 -13.92 19.78
C LEU A 113 -0.67 -14.32 21.10
N GLY A 114 -1.38 -15.46 21.13
CA GLY A 114 -2.54 -15.87 22.02
C GLY A 114 -3.69 -16.82 21.47
N SER A 115 -3.81 -18.06 21.97
CA SER A 115 -4.60 -19.22 21.45
C SER A 115 -6.13 -19.03 21.14
N PRO A 116 -6.74 -19.86 20.24
CA PRO A 116 -6.14 -20.89 19.40
C PRO A 116 -5.75 -20.34 18.03
N TRP A 117 -4.45 -20.37 17.77
CA TRP A 117 -3.81 -20.00 16.51
C TRP A 117 -4.00 -21.11 15.48
N PRO A 118 -4.37 -20.80 14.24
CA PRO A 118 -4.20 -21.76 13.16
C PRO A 118 -2.70 -21.94 12.90
N ASP A 119 -2.17 -23.11 13.28
CA ASP A 119 -0.95 -23.75 12.77
C ASP A 119 0.38 -22.96 12.70
N GLY A 120 0.45 -21.77 13.32
CA GLY A 120 1.69 -21.00 13.46
C GLY A 120 2.06 -20.12 12.27
N GLU A 121 1.14 -19.88 11.33
CA GLU A 121 1.39 -19.09 10.11
C GLU A 121 0.46 -17.87 10.01
N MET A 122 1.03 -16.75 9.57
CA MET A 122 0.35 -15.47 9.43
C MET A 122 0.45 -14.99 7.98
N ARG A 123 -0.69 -14.85 7.31
CA ARG A 123 -0.70 -14.32 5.95
C ARG A 123 -0.30 -12.85 5.95
N LEU A 124 0.72 -12.51 5.16
CA LEU A 124 1.06 -11.13 4.84
C LEU A 124 0.19 -10.68 3.66
N GLU A 125 -0.70 -9.73 3.92
CA GLU A 125 -1.63 -9.14 2.92
C GLU A 125 -0.91 -8.13 2.00
N TYR A 126 0.27 -8.50 1.50
CA TYR A 126 1.12 -7.68 0.65
C TYR A 126 1.49 -8.45 -0.61
N ALA A 127 1.43 -7.77 -1.75
CA ALA A 127 1.78 -8.38 -3.04
C ALA A 127 3.28 -8.72 -3.11
N ASP A 128 4.12 -7.93 -2.45
CA ASP A 128 5.53 -8.18 -2.26
C ASP A 128 5.90 -7.68 -0.85
N PRO A 129 6.20 -8.57 0.11
CA PRO A 129 6.55 -8.22 1.48
C PRO A 129 8.04 -7.90 1.67
N SER A 130 8.89 -7.95 0.63
CA SER A 130 10.35 -7.74 0.72
C SER A 130 10.76 -6.31 1.12
N PHE A 131 9.79 -5.43 1.27
CA PHE A 131 9.97 -4.07 1.77
C PHE A 131 10.06 -4.01 3.30
N PHE A 132 9.66 -5.05 4.02
CA PHE A 132 9.87 -5.13 5.47
C PHE A 132 11.34 -5.40 5.78
N ASP A 133 11.92 -4.59 6.67
CA ASP A 133 13.29 -4.75 7.15
C ASP A 133 13.33 -5.51 8.47
N THR A 134 12.37 -5.26 9.37
CA THR A 134 12.38 -5.86 10.71
C THR A 134 11.04 -6.48 11.06
N ALA A 135 11.09 -7.68 11.64
CA ALA A 135 9.99 -8.26 12.40
C ALA A 135 10.23 -8.03 13.91
N VAL A 136 9.21 -7.60 14.64
CA VAL A 136 9.32 -7.28 16.07
C VAL A 136 8.25 -8.04 16.85
N VAL A 137 8.68 -8.77 17.88
CA VAL A 137 7.76 -9.31 18.89
C VAL A 137 7.47 -8.18 19.87
N ILE A 138 6.24 -7.66 19.84
CA ILE A 138 5.79 -6.54 20.65
C ILE A 138 5.12 -7.08 21.91
N TYR A 139 5.52 -6.58 23.08
CA TYR A 139 4.92 -6.91 24.36
C TYR A 139 4.06 -5.77 24.89
N TYR A 140 2.83 -6.11 25.24
CA TYR A 140 1.85 -5.21 25.84
C TYR A 140 1.74 -5.53 27.34
N PRO A 141 2.44 -4.78 28.22
CA PRO A 141 2.36 -5.01 29.65
C PRO A 141 0.93 -4.78 30.16
N THR A 142 0.46 -5.66 31.03
CA THR A 142 -0.81 -5.47 31.72
C THR A 142 -0.66 -4.42 32.82
N GLY A 143 -1.27 -3.23 32.67
CA GLY A 143 -1.22 -2.15 33.67
C GLY A 143 -1.32 -0.75 33.06
N SER A 144 -1.57 0.27 33.90
CA SER A 144 -1.74 1.69 33.51
C SER A 144 -0.64 2.23 32.58
N PRO A 145 -0.92 3.23 31.71
CA PRO A 145 0.03 3.75 30.74
C PRO A 145 1.28 4.29 31.42
N ILE A 146 2.45 3.86 30.96
CA ILE A 146 3.72 4.41 31.40
C ILE A 146 3.93 5.73 30.66
N ALA A 147 3.61 6.85 31.31
CA ALA A 147 3.81 8.18 30.73
C ALA A 147 5.32 8.40 30.49
N GLY A 148 5.73 8.51 29.22
CA GLY A 148 7.09 8.84 28.82
C GLY A 148 8.02 7.63 28.57
N GLU A 149 7.53 6.39 28.68
CA GLU A 149 8.26 5.18 28.27
C GLU A 149 7.56 4.52 27.08
N CYS A 150 8.32 3.77 26.28
CA CYS A 150 7.78 3.00 25.15
C CYS A 150 6.72 1.99 25.63
N TRP A 151 5.44 2.21 25.31
CA TRP A 151 4.37 1.33 25.77
C TRP A 151 4.20 0.07 24.89
N GLU A 152 4.60 0.14 23.62
CA GLU A 152 4.80 -1.03 22.73
C GLU A 152 6.26 -1.47 22.79
N LYS A 153 6.65 -2.02 23.94
CA LYS A 153 8.03 -2.49 24.17
C LYS A 153 8.30 -3.69 23.26
N GLY A 154 9.41 -3.69 22.53
CA GLY A 154 9.86 -4.92 21.87
C GLY A 154 10.39 -5.94 22.88
N ALA A 155 9.95 -7.18 22.74
CA ALA A 155 10.47 -8.36 23.43
C ALA A 155 11.63 -9.00 22.65
N ALA A 156 11.59 -8.93 21.32
CA ALA A 156 12.66 -9.34 20.41
C ALA A 156 12.50 -8.68 19.02
N TRP A 157 13.61 -8.57 18.29
CA TRP A 157 13.69 -8.00 16.93
C TRP A 157 14.43 -8.98 16.03
N ALA A 158 13.98 -9.12 14.79
CA ALA A 158 14.62 -9.92 13.75
C ALA A 158 14.73 -9.07 12.49
N GLU A 159 15.95 -8.76 12.08
CA GLU A 159 16.23 -8.27 10.73
C GLU A 159 15.90 -9.38 9.73
N LEU A 160 15.17 -9.02 8.66
CA LEU A 160 14.69 -9.97 7.66
C LEU A 160 15.65 -10.01 6.47
N GLU A 161 16.29 -11.15 6.30
CA GLU A 161 17.06 -11.48 5.11
C GLU A 161 16.11 -12.08 4.06
N TRP A 162 15.85 -11.35 2.99
CA TRP A 162 14.97 -11.77 1.90
C TRP A 162 15.75 -12.43 0.76
N ASP A 163 15.27 -13.59 0.31
CA ASP A 163 15.69 -14.27 -0.93
C ASP A 163 14.51 -14.31 -1.92
N LEU A 164 13.91 -13.14 -2.15
CA LEU A 164 12.89 -12.96 -3.18
C LEU A 164 13.54 -12.53 -4.49
N PRO A 165 13.19 -13.15 -5.63
CA PRO A 165 13.60 -12.64 -6.93
C PRO A 165 12.96 -11.26 -7.16
N ASP A 166 13.61 -10.40 -7.96
CA ASP A 166 12.98 -9.17 -8.44
C ASP A 166 11.70 -9.53 -9.21
N GLU A 167 10.55 -9.22 -8.62
CA GLU A 167 9.24 -9.54 -9.21
C GLU A 167 8.92 -8.66 -10.43
N ARG A 168 9.59 -7.50 -10.54
CA ARG A 168 9.36 -6.51 -11.60
C ARG A 168 10.67 -6.05 -12.24
N PRO A 169 11.39 -6.95 -12.95
CA PRO A 169 12.64 -6.60 -13.62
C PRO A 169 12.43 -5.61 -14.79
N TRP A 170 11.22 -5.50 -15.32
CA TRP A 170 10.87 -4.52 -16.35
C TRP A 170 10.61 -3.11 -15.79
N LEU A 171 10.41 -2.96 -14.48
CA LEU A 171 10.01 -1.69 -13.88
C LEU A 171 11.16 -0.69 -13.96
N THR A 172 11.07 0.19 -14.95
CA THR A 172 11.97 1.32 -15.17
C THR A 172 11.15 2.59 -15.10
N VAL A 173 11.51 3.50 -14.19
CA VAL A 173 10.79 4.76 -14.01
C VAL A 173 11.49 5.86 -14.81
N THR A 174 10.76 6.54 -15.69
CA THR A 174 11.29 7.65 -16.50
C THR A 174 10.33 8.82 -16.42
N ASP A 175 10.79 9.99 -15.99
CA ASP A 175 9.95 11.19 -15.98
C ASP A 175 9.73 11.71 -17.41
N GLY A 176 8.52 11.53 -17.93
CA GLY A 176 8.06 12.09 -19.21
C GLY A 176 7.70 13.57 -19.14
N GLY A 177 7.76 14.17 -17.95
CA GLY A 177 7.41 15.56 -17.69
C GLY A 177 5.98 15.74 -17.21
N VAL A 178 5.66 16.98 -16.84
CA VAL A 178 4.38 17.36 -16.24
C VAL A 178 3.19 17.05 -17.17
N LEU A 179 2.14 16.43 -16.60
CA LEU A 179 0.86 16.14 -17.26
C LEU A 179 -0.32 16.72 -16.46
N GLU A 180 -1.45 16.95 -17.11
CA GLU A 180 -2.71 17.25 -16.39
C GLU A 180 -3.03 16.10 -15.42
N GLY A 181 -3.23 16.41 -14.14
CA GLY A 181 -3.40 15.41 -13.08
C GLY A 181 -2.10 14.74 -12.61
N ALA A 182 -0.93 15.24 -13.01
CA ALA A 182 0.38 14.83 -12.47
C ALA A 182 1.36 16.03 -12.43
N GLN A 183 0.97 17.06 -11.67
CA GLN A 183 1.64 18.35 -11.54
C GLN A 183 2.65 18.43 -10.39
N GLY A 184 2.70 17.41 -9.53
CA GLY A 184 3.66 17.29 -8.44
C GLY A 184 5.14 17.40 -8.82
N GLU A 185 5.96 17.64 -7.80
CA GLU A 185 7.40 17.83 -7.89
C GLU A 185 8.15 16.49 -7.86
N VAL A 186 9.27 16.41 -8.58
CA VAL A 186 10.08 15.19 -8.67
C VAL A 186 11.43 15.44 -8.03
N ALA A 187 11.79 14.59 -7.08
CA ALA A 187 13.17 14.48 -6.62
C ALA A 187 13.91 13.50 -7.51
N LEU A 188 15.13 13.86 -7.91
CA LEU A 188 16.02 13.01 -8.69
C LEU A 188 17.21 12.57 -7.83
N THR A 189 17.75 11.39 -8.13
CA THR A 189 19.06 10.95 -7.63
C THR A 189 20.18 11.82 -8.22
N GLY A 190 21.40 11.68 -7.69
CA GLY A 190 22.58 12.35 -8.27
C GLY A 190 22.90 11.93 -9.72
N SER A 191 22.43 10.76 -10.16
CA SER A 191 22.51 10.25 -11.54
C SER A 191 21.37 10.76 -12.44
N GLY A 192 20.37 11.46 -11.88
CA GLY A 192 19.24 12.01 -12.61
C GLY A 192 18.04 11.07 -12.76
N GLU A 193 18.00 9.98 -12.00
CA GLU A 193 16.88 9.02 -12.00
C GLU A 193 15.77 9.50 -11.04
N PRO A 194 14.47 9.30 -11.37
CA PRO A 194 13.39 9.64 -10.45
C PRO A 194 13.50 8.87 -9.13
N LEU A 195 13.53 9.61 -8.02
CA LEU A 195 13.63 9.06 -6.66
C LEU A 195 12.27 9.10 -5.96
N SER A 196 11.62 10.26 -5.96
CA SER A 196 10.31 10.44 -5.33
C SER A 196 9.46 11.49 -6.04
N TYR A 197 8.16 11.44 -5.77
CA TYR A 197 7.16 12.35 -6.29
C TYR A 197 6.37 12.99 -5.15
N TRP A 198 6.41 14.31 -5.05
CA TRP A 198 5.58 15.07 -4.12
C TRP A 198 4.28 15.50 -4.81
N THR A 199 3.14 14.94 -4.41
CA THR A 199 1.87 15.15 -5.10
C THR A 199 1.36 16.58 -4.96
N ALA A 200 0.82 17.12 -6.04
CA ALA A 200 0.07 18.37 -6.05
C ALA A 200 -1.43 18.10 -5.82
N THR A 201 -2.17 19.15 -5.42
CA THR A 201 -3.62 19.07 -5.32
C THR A 201 -4.25 18.76 -6.68
N GLY A 202 -5.05 17.69 -6.75
CA GLY A 202 -5.73 17.25 -7.98
C GLY A 202 -4.94 16.23 -8.80
N ASP A 203 -3.79 15.77 -8.31
CA ASP A 203 -3.08 14.66 -8.94
C ASP A 203 -3.84 13.34 -8.80
N GLN A 204 -3.73 12.49 -9.83
CA GLN A 204 -4.38 11.19 -9.92
C GLN A 204 -3.33 10.10 -10.16
N LEU A 205 -3.49 8.93 -9.53
CA LEU A 205 -2.48 7.87 -9.62
C LEU A 205 -2.28 7.35 -11.05
N SER A 206 -3.34 7.33 -11.86
CA SER A 206 -3.25 6.95 -13.28
C SER A 206 -2.41 7.93 -14.09
N GLN A 207 -2.58 9.23 -13.88
CA GLN A 207 -1.81 10.27 -14.57
C GLN A 207 -0.37 10.34 -14.08
N ILE A 208 -0.14 10.15 -12.77
CA ILE A 208 1.21 10.01 -12.21
C ILE A 208 1.91 8.81 -12.84
N ALA A 209 1.29 7.64 -12.86
CA ALA A 209 1.86 6.45 -13.48
C ALA A 209 2.15 6.67 -14.98
N GLN A 210 1.25 7.35 -15.70
CA GLN A 210 1.45 7.73 -17.10
C GLN A 210 2.66 8.65 -17.29
N ARG A 211 2.81 9.69 -16.44
CA ARG A 211 3.96 10.59 -16.45
C ARG A 211 5.27 9.82 -16.34
N PHE A 212 5.28 8.77 -15.51
CA PHE A 212 6.46 7.97 -15.23
C PHE A 212 6.65 6.77 -16.16
N GLY A 213 5.75 6.57 -17.13
CA GLY A 213 5.81 5.46 -18.08
C GLY A 213 5.58 4.08 -17.45
N ILE A 214 4.90 4.03 -16.30
CA ILE A 214 4.65 2.80 -15.53
C ILE A 214 3.14 2.54 -15.39
N THR A 215 2.77 1.37 -14.88
CA THR A 215 1.37 1.08 -14.53
C THR A 215 1.04 1.57 -13.12
N VAL A 216 -0.25 1.75 -12.82
CA VAL A 216 -0.69 2.03 -11.43
C VAL A 216 -0.28 0.88 -10.50
N ALA A 217 -0.29 -0.36 -10.97
CA ALA A 217 0.17 -1.51 -10.20
C ALA A 217 1.67 -1.45 -9.88
N ASP A 218 2.49 -0.95 -10.79
CA ASP A 218 3.91 -0.69 -10.52
C ASP A 218 4.09 0.44 -9.49
N LEU A 219 3.29 1.51 -9.60
CA LEU A 219 3.32 2.61 -8.63
C LEU A 219 2.92 2.14 -7.23
N VAL A 220 1.90 1.30 -7.12
CA VAL A 220 1.50 0.66 -5.84
C VAL A 220 2.59 -0.28 -5.33
N TYR A 221 3.21 -1.08 -6.20
CA TYR A 221 4.33 -1.95 -5.84
C TYR A 221 5.52 -1.19 -5.25
N LEU A 222 5.82 0.01 -5.78
CA LEU A 222 6.85 0.89 -5.25
C LEU A 222 6.47 1.51 -3.89
N ASN A 223 5.18 1.51 -3.54
CA ASN A 223 4.62 2.19 -2.37
C ASN A 223 3.79 1.25 -1.47
N PRO A 224 4.36 0.12 -0.99
CA PRO A 224 3.61 -0.90 -0.26
C PRO A 224 3.11 -0.41 1.11
N GLY A 225 3.79 0.57 1.72
CA GLY A 225 3.39 1.21 2.97
C GLY A 225 2.22 2.19 2.81
N ARG A 226 1.84 2.57 1.58
CA ARG A 226 0.61 3.36 1.39
C ARG A 226 -0.57 2.50 1.79
N ARG A 227 -1.22 2.86 2.89
CA ARG A 227 -2.57 2.40 3.19
C ARG A 227 -3.47 2.82 2.03
N LEU A 228 -3.74 1.89 1.13
CA LEU A 228 -4.57 2.12 -0.04
C LEU A 228 -5.91 2.69 0.42
N SER A 229 -6.18 3.92 0.03
CA SER A 229 -7.44 4.61 0.22
C SER A 229 -8.61 3.73 -0.27
N LEU A 230 -9.80 4.00 0.27
CA LEU A 230 -11.08 3.49 -0.22
C LEU A 230 -11.37 3.89 -1.68
N ASP A 231 -10.56 4.78 -2.26
CA ASP A 231 -10.53 5.11 -3.69
C ASP A 231 -9.12 4.86 -4.28
N PRO A 232 -8.95 3.81 -5.10
CA PRO A 232 -7.65 3.45 -5.69
C PRO A 232 -7.19 4.39 -6.82
N THR A 233 -7.94 5.43 -7.15
CA THR A 233 -7.65 6.34 -8.28
C THR A 233 -7.00 7.66 -7.86
N MET A 234 -7.17 8.07 -6.60
CA MET A 234 -6.76 9.39 -6.11
C MET A 234 -5.39 9.34 -5.40
N ALA A 235 -4.53 10.30 -5.73
CA ALA A 235 -3.39 10.61 -4.90
C ALA A 235 -3.85 11.49 -3.72
N TYR A 236 -3.31 11.25 -2.51
CA TYR A 236 -3.50 12.19 -1.42
C TYR A 236 -2.76 13.48 -1.75
N ALA A 237 -3.35 14.63 -1.40
CA ALA A 237 -2.63 15.88 -1.54
C ALA A 237 -1.44 15.87 -0.58
N GLU A 238 -0.28 16.32 -1.08
CA GLU A 238 0.94 16.48 -0.28
C GLU A 238 1.51 15.15 0.25
N GLU A 239 1.27 14.02 -0.42
CA GLU A 239 1.97 12.77 -0.11
C GLU A 239 3.25 12.63 -0.94
N THR A 240 4.21 11.88 -0.39
CA THR A 240 5.42 11.50 -1.13
C THR A 240 5.26 10.08 -1.64
N LEU A 241 5.35 9.89 -2.97
CA LEU A 241 5.40 8.57 -3.59
C LEU A 241 6.84 8.20 -3.91
N ASN A 242 7.19 6.96 -3.63
CA ASN A 242 8.41 6.33 -4.06
C ASN A 242 8.37 6.03 -5.56
N LEU A 243 9.49 6.35 -6.22
CA LEU A 243 9.71 6.08 -7.64
C LEU A 243 10.93 5.18 -7.88
N SER A 244 11.65 4.77 -6.83
CA SER A 244 12.84 3.94 -6.94
C SER A 244 12.66 2.57 -6.29
N LYS A 245 12.99 1.50 -7.01
CA LYS A 245 12.98 0.14 -6.44
C LYS A 245 13.95 0.00 -5.27
N ASP A 246 15.10 0.67 -5.36
CA ASP A 246 16.15 0.60 -4.35
C ASP A 246 15.78 1.39 -3.09
N ALA A 247 14.94 2.42 -3.23
CA ALA A 247 14.48 3.26 -2.13
C ALA A 247 13.09 2.89 -1.60
N ARG A 248 12.60 1.66 -1.89
CA ARG A 248 11.29 1.18 -1.40
C ARG A 248 11.16 1.20 0.13
N ARG A 249 12.29 1.27 0.83
CA ARG A 249 12.44 1.29 2.30
C ARG A 249 12.74 2.68 2.88
N ASP A 250 13.13 3.65 2.03
CA ASP A 250 13.76 4.90 2.48
C ASP A 250 12.82 6.13 2.44
N ILE A 251 11.53 5.94 2.20
CA ILE A 251 10.61 7.06 2.03
C ILE A 251 10.01 7.41 3.40
N PRO A 252 10.23 8.64 3.91
CA PRO A 252 9.57 9.08 5.12
C PRO A 252 8.05 9.02 4.92
N GLN A 253 7.39 8.12 5.65
CA GLN A 253 5.95 8.20 5.83
C GLN A 253 5.68 9.42 6.72
N GLN A 254 4.74 10.28 6.30
CA GLN A 254 4.32 11.44 7.09
C GLN A 254 3.45 11.06 8.28
#